data_AF-A0A6M0F8I3-F1
#
_entry.id   AF-A0A6M0F8I3-F1
#
_cell.length_a   1.000
_cell.length_b   1.000
_cell.length_c   1.000
_cell.angle_alpha   90.00
_cell.angle_beta   90.00
_cell.angle_gamma   90.00
#
_symmetry.space_group_name_H-M   'P 1'
#
loop_
_entity.id
_entity.type
_entity.pdbx_description
1 polymer ?
#
loop_
_entity_poly.entity_id
_entity_poly.type
_entity_poly.pdbx_seq_one_letter_code
_entity_poly.pdbx_strand_id
1 'polypeptide(L)'
;MASPRPSSSPPPKFHSPRPHRSSIQHLKSKMERSPNHPPNPLNPSNPPNPLNSPNPLNPWIAVNLSVIWPGLGQLYGQARIKGGFLAIATLVLLTYSGWSLFAADGNTLTGLLVVVVLAVLYVANLFDAYNTIRPLPKASPKEVYQPTQNRWYAIFLSQILPGFGHLYFQQAVMGGLFLGIGVLTAYLANFYPILLPLPPMVWAIACYHLYRTTPPPPPPHPTFAQRPSPRRRSHPRSPNP
;
A
#
# COMPACT_ATOMS: atom_id res chain seq x y z
N MET A 1 32.98 37.88 42.88
CA MET A 1 32.31 36.71 42.29
C MET A 1 33.27 36.08 41.30
N ALA A 2 33.83 34.91 41.64
CA ALA A 2 34.89 34.27 40.89
C ALA A 2 34.31 33.26 39.87
N SER A 3 34.65 33.42 38.60
CA SER A 3 34.28 32.50 37.52
C SER A 3 35.19 31.27 37.47
N PRO A 4 34.68 30.05 37.29
CA PRO A 4 35.50 28.85 37.16
C PRO A 4 36.00 28.63 35.72
N ARG A 5 37.24 28.13 35.62
CA ARG A 5 37.94 27.77 34.37
C ARG A 5 37.41 26.46 33.76
N PRO A 6 37.47 26.29 32.43
CA PRO A 6 37.16 25.02 31.77
C PRO A 6 38.35 24.04 31.79
N SER A 7 38.04 22.79 32.13
CA SER A 7 38.95 21.64 32.14
C SER A 7 39.00 20.99 30.75
N SER A 8 40.17 21.02 30.10
CA SER A 8 40.44 20.35 28.82
C SER A 8 41.09 18.99 29.04
N SER A 9 40.33 17.91 28.86
CA SER A 9 40.87 16.54 28.76
C SER A 9 41.09 16.15 27.29
N PRO A 10 42.22 15.49 26.96
CA PRO A 10 42.52 15.09 25.58
C PRO A 10 41.73 13.85 25.15
N PRO A 11 41.42 13.71 23.84
CA PRO A 11 40.63 12.59 23.33
C PRO A 11 41.46 11.28 23.22
N PRO A 12 40.81 10.11 23.38
CA PRO A 12 41.46 8.80 23.29
C PRO A 12 41.82 8.44 21.84
N LYS A 13 43.02 7.90 21.65
CA LYS A 13 43.54 7.41 20.36
C LYS A 13 42.84 6.09 19.98
N PHE A 14 42.11 6.11 18.86
CA PHE A 14 41.50 4.92 18.26
C PHE A 14 42.55 4.12 17.48
N HIS A 15 42.75 2.85 17.87
CA HIS A 15 43.51 1.88 17.08
C HIS A 15 42.60 1.19 16.07
N SER A 16 42.90 1.39 14.78
CA SER A 16 42.21 0.72 13.68
C SER A 16 42.63 -0.75 13.58
N PRO A 17 41.70 -1.72 13.60
CA PRO A 17 42.02 -3.12 13.35
C PRO A 17 42.32 -3.34 11.86
N ARG A 18 43.44 -3.99 11.56
CA ARG A 18 43.82 -4.40 10.20
C ARG A 18 42.89 -5.53 9.71
N PRO A 19 42.36 -5.47 8.48
CA PRO A 19 41.53 -6.54 7.94
C PRO A 19 42.36 -7.74 7.47
N HIS A 20 41.97 -8.92 7.95
CA HIS A 20 42.57 -10.22 7.67
C HIS A 20 42.22 -10.70 6.25
N ARG A 21 43.24 -10.83 5.38
CA ARG A 21 43.13 -11.01 3.91
C ARG A 21 42.91 -12.47 3.44
N SER A 22 42.46 -13.39 4.28
CA SER A 22 42.50 -14.84 3.97
C SER A 22 41.18 -15.50 3.56
N SER A 23 40.03 -14.81 3.60
CA SER A 23 38.72 -15.45 3.35
C SER A 23 38.17 -15.31 1.92
N ILE A 24 38.84 -14.59 1.01
CA ILE A 24 38.30 -14.33 -0.34
C ILE A 24 38.56 -15.50 -1.32
N GLN A 25 39.60 -16.31 -1.11
CA GLN A 25 39.92 -17.39 -2.07
C GLN A 25 39.00 -18.61 -1.94
N HIS A 26 38.38 -18.85 -0.78
CA HIS A 26 37.54 -20.04 -0.58
C HIS A 26 36.10 -19.90 -1.12
N LEU A 27 35.68 -18.68 -1.46
CA LEU A 27 34.35 -18.40 -2.04
C LEU A 27 34.33 -18.54 -3.57
N LYS A 28 35.49 -18.48 -4.24
CA LYS A 28 35.55 -18.60 -5.71
C LYS A 28 35.37 -20.04 -6.20
N SER A 29 35.77 -21.05 -5.40
CA SER A 29 35.65 -22.46 -5.80
C SER A 29 34.26 -23.08 -5.62
N LYS A 30 33.33 -22.39 -4.95
CA LYS A 30 31.95 -22.89 -4.75
C LYS A 30 30.95 -22.39 -5.80
N MET A 31 31.40 -21.56 -6.75
CA MET A 31 30.57 -21.00 -7.82
C MET A 31 30.60 -21.82 -9.12
N GLU A 32 31.46 -22.84 -9.24
CA GLU A 32 31.65 -23.61 -10.49
C GLU A 32 30.89 -24.95 -10.57
N ARG A 33 30.02 -25.29 -9.62
CA ARG A 33 29.18 -26.50 -9.71
C ARG A 33 27.71 -26.22 -9.48
N SER A 34 27.03 -25.70 -10.50
CA SER A 34 25.64 -26.11 -10.78
C SER A 34 25.36 -25.91 -12.27
N PRO A 35 25.55 -26.96 -13.10
CA PRO A 35 25.22 -26.88 -14.52
C PRO A 35 23.70 -26.98 -14.69
N ASN A 36 23.10 -25.91 -15.21
CA ASN A 36 21.98 -25.93 -16.15
C ASN A 36 20.95 -27.06 -15.98
N HIS A 37 20.15 -27.03 -14.92
CA HIS A 37 18.82 -27.63 -15.01
C HIS A 37 17.88 -26.56 -15.59
N PRO A 38 17.38 -26.72 -16.83
CA PRO A 38 16.38 -25.80 -17.35
C PRO A 38 15.17 -25.83 -16.41
N PRO A 39 14.58 -24.66 -16.10
CA PRO A 39 13.36 -24.61 -15.31
C PRO A 39 12.31 -25.48 -15.99
N ASN A 40 11.80 -26.46 -15.25
CA ASN A 40 10.77 -27.38 -15.70
C ASN A 40 9.64 -26.58 -16.36
N PRO A 41 9.33 -26.78 -17.66
CA PRO A 41 8.31 -26.01 -18.34
C PRO A 41 6.97 -26.23 -17.64
N LEU A 42 6.50 -25.15 -17.02
CA LEU A 42 5.12 -24.84 -16.64
C LEU A 42 4.18 -26.05 -16.73
N ASN A 43 4.01 -26.79 -15.64
CA ASN A 43 2.88 -27.70 -15.50
C ASN A 43 1.58 -26.85 -15.57
N PRO A 44 0.77 -26.95 -16.64
CA PRO A 44 -0.38 -26.07 -16.86
C PRO A 44 -1.56 -26.35 -15.92
N SER A 45 -1.46 -27.38 -15.07
CA SER A 45 -2.54 -27.78 -14.16
C SER A 45 -2.55 -27.04 -12.81
N ASN A 46 -1.48 -26.30 -12.47
CA ASN A 46 -1.46 -25.49 -11.25
C ASN A 46 -1.67 -24.02 -11.62
N PRO A 47 -2.85 -23.43 -11.37
CA PRO A 47 -3.00 -22.00 -11.49
C PRO A 47 -1.93 -21.34 -10.62
N PRO A 48 -1.22 -20.32 -11.14
CA PRO A 48 -0.14 -19.68 -10.40
C PRO A 48 -0.68 -19.22 -9.06
N ASN A 49 -0.15 -19.80 -7.97
CA ASN A 49 -0.54 -19.41 -6.63
C ASN A 49 -0.18 -17.92 -6.48
N PRO A 50 -1.14 -17.00 -6.28
CA PRO A 50 -0.88 -15.56 -6.24
C PRO A 50 0.12 -15.17 -5.14
N LEU A 51 0.35 -16.06 -4.17
CA LEU A 51 1.37 -15.93 -3.14
C LEU A 51 2.83 -16.08 -3.64
N ASN A 52 3.05 -16.61 -4.84
CA ASN A 52 4.38 -16.75 -5.45
C ASN A 52 4.70 -15.61 -6.45
N SER A 53 3.85 -14.58 -6.53
CA SER A 53 4.16 -13.37 -7.28
C SER A 53 5.42 -12.72 -6.67
N PRO A 54 6.45 -12.41 -7.46
CA PRO A 54 7.70 -11.83 -6.94
C PRO A 54 7.51 -10.46 -6.27
N ASN A 55 6.36 -9.81 -6.47
CA ASN A 55 5.98 -8.59 -5.79
C ASN A 55 4.62 -8.78 -5.08
N PRO A 56 4.54 -8.61 -3.74
CA PRO A 56 3.27 -8.68 -3.02
C PRO A 56 2.36 -7.53 -3.47
N LEU A 57 1.11 -7.87 -3.80
CA LEU A 57 0.08 -6.88 -4.16
C LEU A 57 -0.18 -5.94 -2.98
N ASN A 58 -0.38 -4.64 -3.25
CA ASN A 58 -0.63 -3.65 -2.21
C ASN A 58 -2.15 -3.45 -2.03
N PRO A 59 -2.71 -3.68 -0.83
CA PRO A 59 -4.16 -3.62 -0.62
C PRO A 59 -4.74 -2.21 -0.83
N TRP A 60 -3.98 -1.15 -0.56
CA TRP A 60 -4.44 0.22 -0.78
C TRP A 60 -4.52 0.59 -2.26
N ILE A 61 -3.72 -0.05 -3.13
CA ILE A 61 -3.90 0.09 -4.58
C ILE A 61 -5.25 -0.50 -4.98
N ALA A 62 -5.60 -1.67 -4.46
CA ALA A 62 -6.92 -2.28 -4.68
C ALA A 62 -8.05 -1.35 -4.27
N VAL A 63 -7.96 -0.74 -3.08
CA VAL A 63 -8.97 0.23 -2.61
C VAL A 63 -9.09 1.41 -3.57
N ASN A 64 -7.96 2.03 -3.97
CA ASN A 64 -7.98 3.15 -4.91
C ASN A 64 -8.59 2.77 -6.27
N LEU A 65 -8.33 1.56 -6.77
CA LEU A 65 -8.97 1.06 -7.99
C LEU A 65 -10.49 0.88 -7.80
N SER A 66 -10.91 0.35 -6.65
CA SER A 66 -12.33 0.21 -6.31
C SER A 66 -13.04 1.54 -6.06
N VAL A 67 -12.32 2.62 -5.75
CA VAL A 67 -12.86 4.00 -5.72
C VAL A 67 -13.25 4.46 -7.11
N ILE A 68 -12.43 4.17 -8.13
CA ILE A 68 -12.68 4.53 -9.53
C ILE A 68 -13.90 3.78 -10.06
N TRP A 69 -13.95 2.47 -9.82
CA TRP A 69 -15.08 1.65 -10.22
C TRP A 69 -15.24 0.42 -9.32
N PRO A 70 -16.43 0.15 -8.76
CA PRO A 70 -16.66 -1.03 -7.93
C PRO A 70 -16.29 -2.34 -8.63
N GLY A 71 -15.56 -3.19 -7.91
CA GLY A 71 -15.05 -4.46 -8.41
C GLY A 71 -13.62 -4.45 -8.95
N LEU A 72 -13.04 -3.28 -9.32
CA LEU A 72 -11.68 -3.24 -9.90
C LEU A 72 -10.60 -3.68 -8.91
N GLY A 73 -10.73 -3.35 -7.63
CA GLY A 73 -9.78 -3.80 -6.60
C GLY A 73 -9.76 -5.32 -6.45
N GLN A 74 -10.93 -5.96 -6.55
CA GLN A 74 -11.06 -7.42 -6.52
C GLN A 74 -10.45 -8.06 -7.78
N LEU A 75 -10.63 -7.44 -8.96
CA LEU A 75 -9.96 -7.88 -10.19
C LEU A 75 -8.43 -7.78 -10.08
N TYR A 76 -7.93 -6.70 -9.48
CA TYR A 76 -6.50 -6.53 -9.18
C TYR A 76 -5.98 -7.64 -8.25
N GLY A 77 -6.77 -8.04 -7.26
CA GLY A 77 -6.51 -9.19 -6.39
C GLY A 77 -6.77 -10.57 -7.03
N GLN A 78 -7.01 -10.65 -8.34
CA GLN A 78 -7.36 -11.86 -9.09
C GLN A 78 -8.68 -12.54 -8.67
N ALA A 79 -9.52 -11.90 -7.86
CA ALA A 79 -10.85 -12.38 -7.50
C ALA A 79 -11.88 -12.02 -8.59
N ARG A 80 -11.68 -12.56 -9.79
CA ARG A 80 -12.41 -12.16 -11.02
C ARG A 80 -13.92 -12.25 -10.91
N ILE A 81 -14.44 -13.36 -10.37
CA ILE A 81 -15.88 -13.61 -10.23
C ILE A 81 -16.50 -12.57 -9.27
N LYS A 82 -15.86 -12.33 -8.12
CA LYS A 82 -16.33 -11.35 -7.13
C LYS A 82 -16.33 -9.94 -7.70
N GLY A 83 -15.23 -9.53 -8.34
CA GLY A 83 -15.09 -8.22 -8.96
C GLY A 83 -16.11 -8.00 -10.08
N GLY A 84 -16.30 -8.99 -10.96
CA GLY A 84 -17.30 -8.93 -12.02
C GLY A 84 -18.73 -8.82 -11.48
N PHE A 85 -19.07 -9.61 -10.47
CA PHE A 85 -20.38 -9.53 -9.82
C PHE A 85 -20.65 -8.15 -9.23
N LEU A 86 -19.71 -7.58 -8.48
CA LEU A 86 -19.84 -6.24 -7.90
C LEU A 86 -19.97 -5.15 -8.97
N ALA A 87 -19.20 -5.23 -10.05
CA ALA A 87 -19.27 -4.28 -11.17
C ALA A 87 -20.65 -4.31 -11.85
N ILE A 88 -21.17 -5.51 -12.14
CA ILE A 88 -22.49 -5.69 -12.76
C ILE A 88 -23.59 -5.23 -11.81
N ALA A 89 -23.56 -5.62 -10.53
CA ALA A 89 -24.55 -5.21 -9.54
C ALA A 89 -24.63 -3.69 -9.40
N THR A 90 -23.47 -3.02 -9.34
CA THR A 90 -23.37 -1.56 -9.30
C THR A 90 -24.00 -0.94 -10.56
N LEU A 91 -23.68 -1.45 -11.75
CA LEU A 91 -24.21 -0.93 -13.02
C LEU A 91 -25.73 -1.07 -13.10
N VAL A 92 -26.28 -2.21 -12.68
CA VAL A 92 -27.73 -2.45 -12.63
C VAL A 92 -28.42 -1.47 -11.67
N LEU A 93 -27.91 -1.33 -10.44
CA LEU A 93 -28.45 -0.41 -9.44
C LEU A 93 -28.38 1.05 -9.90
N LEU A 94 -27.27 1.45 -10.53
CA LEU A 94 -27.08 2.81 -11.06
C LEU A 94 -28.08 3.09 -12.19
N THR A 95 -28.24 2.15 -13.12
CA THR A 95 -29.19 2.27 -14.24
C THR A 95 -30.63 2.34 -13.73
N TYR A 96 -30.99 1.47 -12.78
CA TYR A 96 -32.31 1.46 -12.17
C TYR A 96 -32.60 2.73 -11.37
N SER A 97 -31.63 3.22 -10.60
CA SER A 97 -31.75 4.48 -9.86
C SER A 97 -31.95 5.67 -10.81
N GLY A 98 -31.14 5.76 -11.87
CA GLY A 98 -31.27 6.82 -12.89
C GLY A 98 -32.64 6.78 -13.58
N TRP A 99 -33.11 5.59 -13.97
CA TRP A 99 -34.46 5.42 -14.51
C TRP A 99 -35.53 5.88 -13.51
N SER A 100 -35.46 5.41 -12.27
CA SER A 100 -36.46 5.73 -11.23
C SER A 100 -36.50 7.21 -10.86
N LEU A 101 -35.38 7.92 -10.97
CA LEU A 101 -35.29 9.36 -10.65
C LEU A 101 -35.71 10.25 -11.82
N PHE A 102 -35.42 9.86 -13.07
CA PHE A 102 -35.56 10.76 -14.22
C PHE A 102 -36.63 10.33 -15.24
N ALA A 103 -37.17 9.11 -15.19
CA ALA A 103 -38.25 8.69 -16.08
C ALA A 103 -39.57 9.36 -15.70
N ALA A 104 -40.42 9.63 -16.70
CA ALA A 104 -41.74 10.25 -16.49
C ALA A 104 -42.64 9.42 -15.54
N ASP A 105 -42.56 8.08 -15.66
CA ASP A 105 -43.28 7.13 -14.81
C ASP A 105 -42.42 6.64 -13.61
N GLY A 106 -41.31 7.30 -13.35
CA GLY A 106 -40.36 6.94 -12.28
C GLY A 106 -40.88 7.28 -10.89
N ASN A 107 -40.49 6.48 -9.89
CA ASN A 107 -40.75 6.78 -8.48
C ASN A 107 -39.49 7.38 -7.83
N THR A 108 -39.52 8.68 -7.52
CA THR A 108 -38.38 9.39 -6.94
C THR A 108 -37.97 8.82 -5.58
N LEU A 109 -38.92 8.41 -4.72
CA LEU A 109 -38.61 7.84 -3.41
C LEU A 109 -37.86 6.51 -3.56
N THR A 110 -38.33 5.64 -4.45
CA THR A 110 -37.64 4.38 -4.77
C THR A 110 -36.24 4.65 -5.32
N GLY A 111 -36.11 5.62 -6.23
CA GLY A 111 -34.82 6.03 -6.78
C GLY A 111 -33.82 6.46 -5.70
N LEU A 112 -34.25 7.29 -4.74
CA LEU A 112 -33.42 7.72 -3.61
C LEU A 112 -33.05 6.57 -2.67
N LEU A 113 -33.98 5.66 -2.37
CA LEU A 113 -33.67 4.46 -1.57
C LEU A 113 -32.61 3.57 -2.26
N VAL A 114 -32.69 3.42 -3.58
CA VAL A 114 -31.70 2.69 -4.36
C VAL A 114 -30.33 3.39 -4.31
N VAL A 115 -30.27 4.73 -4.34
CA VAL A 115 -29.02 5.47 -4.14
C VAL A 115 -28.40 5.16 -2.78
N VAL A 116 -29.19 5.08 -1.71
CA VAL A 116 -28.70 4.72 -0.38
C VAL A 116 -28.11 3.30 -0.38
N VAL A 117 -28.80 2.33 -0.99
CA VAL A 117 -28.29 0.96 -1.14
C VAL A 117 -26.99 0.94 -1.95
N LEU A 118 -26.93 1.70 -3.04
CA LEU A 118 -25.74 1.84 -3.89
C LEU A 118 -24.56 2.43 -3.10
N ALA A 119 -24.80 3.42 -2.23
CA ALA A 119 -23.78 4.01 -1.37
C ALA A 119 -23.24 3.00 -0.34
N VAL A 120 -24.11 2.21 0.29
CA VAL A 120 -23.68 1.13 1.20
C VAL A 120 -22.86 0.08 0.45
N LEU A 121 -23.33 -0.35 -0.74
CA LEU A 121 -22.62 -1.30 -1.58
C LEU A 121 -21.24 -0.76 -1.99
N TYR A 122 -21.15 0.52 -2.33
CA TYR A 122 -19.91 1.19 -2.70
C TYR A 122 -18.89 1.14 -1.56
N VAL A 123 -19.29 1.50 -0.34
CA VAL A 123 -18.43 1.44 0.85
C VAL A 123 -18.02 0.00 1.17
N ALA A 124 -18.97 -0.95 1.12
CA ALA A 124 -18.68 -2.37 1.33
C ALA A 124 -17.66 -2.91 0.31
N ASN A 125 -17.76 -2.48 -0.95
CA ASN A 125 -16.80 -2.81 -2.00
C ASN A 125 -15.37 -2.32 -1.70
N LEU A 126 -15.19 -1.17 -1.04
CA LEU A 126 -13.86 -0.69 -0.63
C LEU A 126 -13.23 -1.62 0.42
N PHE A 127 -14.01 -2.01 1.43
CA PHE A 127 -13.54 -2.94 2.46
C PHE A 127 -13.26 -4.34 1.90
N ASP A 128 -14.12 -4.84 1.01
CA ASP A 128 -13.93 -6.12 0.36
C ASP A 128 -12.68 -6.13 -0.54
N ALA A 129 -12.41 -5.04 -1.27
CA ALA A 129 -11.20 -4.90 -2.07
C ALA A 129 -9.93 -4.94 -1.21
N TYR A 130 -9.94 -4.26 -0.06
CA TYR A 130 -8.85 -4.31 0.91
C TYR A 130 -8.63 -5.73 1.44
N ASN A 131 -9.71 -6.40 1.87
CA ASN A 131 -9.66 -7.74 2.46
C ASN A 131 -9.28 -8.83 1.46
N THR A 132 -9.59 -8.65 0.17
CA THR A 132 -9.24 -9.59 -0.90
C THR A 132 -7.72 -9.74 -1.04
N ILE A 133 -6.96 -8.67 -0.80
CA ILE A 133 -5.50 -8.64 -0.99
C ILE A 133 -4.75 -8.75 0.33
N ARG A 134 -5.41 -8.44 1.45
CA ARG A 134 -4.79 -8.45 2.77
C ARG A 134 -4.14 -9.82 3.03
N PRO A 135 -2.81 -9.89 3.25
CA PRO A 135 -2.17 -11.15 3.59
C PRO A 135 -2.78 -11.67 4.89
N LEU A 136 -3.19 -12.94 4.89
CA LEU A 136 -3.58 -13.62 6.11
C LEU A 136 -2.44 -13.49 7.13
N PRO A 137 -2.74 -13.19 8.41
CA PRO A 137 -1.72 -13.11 9.45
C PRO A 137 -0.95 -14.43 9.49
N LYS A 138 0.27 -14.46 8.92
CA LYS A 138 1.18 -15.58 9.18
C LYS A 138 1.56 -15.44 10.66
N ALA A 139 1.39 -16.53 11.41
CA ALA A 139 1.57 -16.62 12.86
C ALA A 139 3.03 -16.44 13.33
N SER A 140 3.84 -15.61 12.66
CA SER A 140 5.20 -15.27 13.06
C SER A 140 5.18 -13.97 13.89
N PRO A 141 5.37 -14.02 15.23
CA PRO A 141 5.04 -12.92 16.13
C PRO A 141 6.03 -11.75 16.19
N LYS A 142 6.93 -11.53 15.21
CA LYS A 142 8.10 -10.65 15.44
C LYS A 142 8.50 -9.63 14.39
N GLU A 143 7.81 -9.51 13.27
CA GLU A 143 7.95 -8.27 12.49
C GLU A 143 7.04 -7.22 13.10
N VAL A 144 7.62 -6.44 14.02
CA VAL A 144 7.10 -5.14 14.43
C VAL A 144 6.84 -4.38 13.14
N TYR A 145 5.58 -4.37 12.70
CA TYR A 145 5.11 -3.65 11.54
C TYR A 145 5.32 -2.18 11.86
N GLN A 146 6.53 -1.66 11.62
CA GLN A 146 6.74 -0.23 11.64
C GLN A 146 5.78 0.29 10.57
N PRO A 147 4.80 1.14 10.93
CA PRO A 147 3.88 1.72 9.97
C PRO A 147 4.69 2.68 9.09
N THR A 148 5.44 2.11 8.15
CA THR A 148 6.00 2.85 7.04
C THR A 148 4.81 3.46 6.33
N GLN A 149 4.76 4.79 6.34
CA GLN A 149 3.63 5.54 5.82
C GLN A 149 3.37 5.10 4.38
N ASN A 150 2.24 4.41 4.15
CA ASN A 150 1.95 3.82 2.86
C ASN A 150 1.45 4.92 1.91
N ARG A 151 2.22 5.19 0.85
CA ARG A 151 1.87 6.18 -0.18
C ARG A 151 0.43 6.06 -0.67
N TRP A 152 -0.03 4.85 -0.98
CA TRP A 152 -1.36 4.63 -1.55
C TRP A 152 -2.49 4.85 -0.55
N TYR A 153 -2.22 4.59 0.73
CA TYR A 153 -3.16 4.93 1.80
C TYR A 153 -3.33 6.45 1.93
N ALA A 154 -2.23 7.19 1.88
CA ALA A 154 -2.28 8.65 1.94
C ALA A 154 -2.97 9.28 0.72
N ILE A 155 -2.78 8.71 -0.48
CA ILE A 155 -3.52 9.11 -1.68
C ILE A 155 -5.02 8.88 -1.47
N PHE A 156 -5.41 7.71 -0.96
CA PHE A 156 -6.80 7.42 -0.62
C PHE A 156 -7.37 8.42 0.40
N LEU A 157 -6.61 8.75 1.45
CA LEU A 157 -7.01 9.80 2.42
C LEU A 157 -7.22 11.16 1.75
N SER A 158 -6.40 11.51 0.76
CA SER A 158 -6.53 12.77 0.02
C SER A 158 -7.72 12.79 -0.94
N GLN A 159 -8.22 11.62 -1.35
CA GLN A 159 -9.46 11.51 -2.13
C GLN A 159 -10.69 11.81 -1.26
N ILE A 160 -10.68 11.38 0.01
CA ILE A 160 -11.77 11.67 0.96
C ILE A 160 -11.81 13.18 1.26
N LEU A 161 -10.64 13.77 1.54
CA LEU A 161 -10.53 15.20 1.83
C LEU A 161 -9.20 15.74 1.28
N PRO A 162 -9.21 16.87 0.56
CA PRO A 162 -8.01 17.37 -0.08
C PRO A 162 -7.01 17.77 1.00
N GLY A 163 -5.77 17.31 0.88
CA GLY A 163 -4.69 17.58 1.86
C GLY A 163 -4.61 16.62 3.05
N PHE A 164 -5.57 15.70 3.26
CA PHE A 164 -5.51 14.75 4.38
C PHE A 164 -4.32 13.79 4.29
N GLY A 165 -3.93 13.37 3.09
CA GLY A 165 -2.72 12.56 2.90
C GLY A 165 -1.44 13.32 3.20
N HIS A 166 -1.37 14.64 2.95
CA HIS A 166 -0.23 15.46 3.37
C HIS A 166 -0.12 15.54 4.89
N LEU A 167 -1.25 15.67 5.60
CA LEU A 167 -1.29 15.63 7.06
C LEU A 167 -0.79 14.28 7.60
N TYR A 168 -1.14 13.18 6.93
CA TYR A 168 -0.65 11.85 7.26
C TYR A 168 0.89 11.73 7.16
N PHE A 169 1.52 12.43 6.20
CA PHE A 169 2.97 12.55 6.08
C PHE A 169 3.60 13.67 6.93
N GLN A 170 2.88 14.22 7.91
CA GLN A 170 3.32 15.34 8.74
C GLN A 170 3.65 16.62 7.97
N GLN A 171 3.17 16.75 6.72
CA GLN A 171 3.32 17.94 5.89
C GLN A 171 2.17 18.91 6.16
N ALA A 172 2.06 19.38 7.41
CA ALA A 172 0.89 20.10 7.91
C ALA A 172 0.56 21.38 7.12
N VAL A 173 1.58 22.13 6.69
CA VAL A 173 1.41 23.35 5.90
C VAL A 173 0.74 23.05 4.56
N MET A 174 1.25 22.06 3.81
CA MET A 174 0.67 21.68 2.51
C MET A 174 -0.71 21.04 2.67
N GLY A 175 -0.90 20.22 3.71
CA GLY A 175 -2.18 19.63 4.03
C GLY A 175 -3.24 20.68 4.35
N GLY A 176 -2.92 21.65 5.21
CA GLY A 176 -3.80 22.76 5.55
C GLY A 176 -4.11 23.67 4.35
N LEU A 177 -3.14 23.90 3.47
CA LEU A 177 -3.33 24.69 2.26
C LEU A 177 -4.32 24.01 1.29
N PHE A 178 -4.10 22.73 0.96
CA PHE A 178 -5.03 22.00 0.08
C PHE A 178 -6.42 21.85 0.69
N LEU A 179 -6.49 21.61 1.99
CA LEU A 179 -7.73 21.55 2.74
C LEU A 179 -8.50 22.87 2.66
N GLY A 180 -7.83 23.97 2.99
CA GLY A 180 -8.40 25.31 2.98
C GLY A 180 -8.88 25.74 1.60
N ILE A 181 -8.06 25.52 0.56
CA ILE A 181 -8.43 25.82 -0.83
C ILE A 181 -9.60 24.93 -1.27
N GLY A 182 -9.60 23.64 -0.93
CA GLY A 182 -10.69 22.72 -1.26
C GLY A 182 -12.03 23.15 -0.65
N VAL A 183 -12.03 23.48 0.65
CA VAL A 183 -13.24 23.99 1.34
C VAL A 183 -13.69 25.33 0.78
N LEU A 184 -12.75 26.25 0.54
CA LEU A 184 -13.06 27.58 -0.01
C LEU A 184 -13.66 27.48 -1.42
N THR A 185 -13.06 26.68 -2.31
CA THR A 185 -13.57 26.50 -3.67
C THR A 185 -14.92 25.80 -3.69
N ALA A 186 -15.14 24.81 -2.82
CA ALA A 186 -16.44 24.16 -2.66
C ALA A 186 -17.50 25.15 -2.13
N TYR A 187 -17.15 25.99 -1.16
CA TYR A 187 -18.03 27.04 -0.65
C TYR A 187 -18.42 28.03 -1.75
N LEU A 188 -17.44 28.56 -2.49
CA LEU A 188 -17.66 29.52 -3.58
C LEU A 188 -18.50 28.93 -4.73
N ALA A 189 -18.36 27.63 -5.02
CA ALA A 189 -19.13 26.96 -6.05
C ALA A 189 -20.65 26.93 -5.77
N ASN A 190 -21.06 27.06 -4.49
CA ASN A 190 -22.49 27.20 -4.14
C ASN A 190 -23.08 28.55 -4.61
N PHE A 191 -22.26 29.60 -4.70
CA PHE A 191 -22.70 30.93 -5.14
C PHE A 191 -22.49 31.14 -6.64
N TYR A 192 -21.45 30.52 -7.21
CA TYR A 192 -21.07 30.68 -8.60
C TYR A 192 -20.99 29.31 -9.29
N PRO A 193 -22.05 28.85 -9.97
CA PRO A 193 -22.08 27.53 -10.61
C PRO A 193 -20.98 27.30 -11.64
N ILE A 194 -20.45 28.36 -12.26
CA ILE A 194 -19.30 28.29 -13.16
C ILE A 194 -18.03 27.73 -12.49
N LEU A 195 -17.94 27.79 -11.16
CA LEU A 195 -16.83 27.28 -10.37
C LEU A 195 -16.99 25.80 -9.95
N LEU A 196 -18.09 25.13 -10.31
CA LEU A 196 -18.32 23.71 -10.00
C LEU A 196 -17.18 22.75 -10.39
N PRO A 197 -16.41 23.00 -11.48
CA PRO A 197 -15.25 22.16 -11.80
C PRO A 197 -14.03 22.38 -10.89
N LEU A 198 -13.94 23.51 -10.18
CA LEU A 198 -12.75 23.84 -9.39
C LEU A 198 -12.51 22.90 -8.20
N PRO A 199 -13.51 22.54 -7.37
CA PRO A 199 -13.29 21.59 -6.28
C PRO A 199 -12.64 20.27 -6.76
N PRO A 200 -13.22 19.49 -7.70
CA PRO A 200 -12.59 18.25 -8.13
C PRO A 200 -11.21 18.45 -8.75
N MET A 201 -10.93 19.58 -9.40
CA MET A 201 -9.57 19.92 -9.85
C MET A 201 -8.59 20.10 -8.69
N VAL A 202 -8.97 20.81 -7.62
CA VAL A 202 -8.15 20.96 -6.41
C VAL A 202 -7.85 19.61 -5.77
N TRP A 203 -8.86 18.73 -5.67
CA TRP A 203 -8.69 17.35 -5.19
C TRP A 203 -7.70 16.56 -6.03
N ALA A 204 -7.83 16.62 -7.36
CA ALA A 204 -6.93 15.94 -8.29
C ALA A 204 -5.48 16.46 -8.17
N ILE A 205 -5.30 17.79 -8.08
CA ILE A 205 -3.98 18.41 -7.89
C ILE A 205 -3.38 17.99 -6.55
N ALA A 206 -4.16 17.96 -5.47
CA ALA A 206 -3.68 17.51 -4.16
C ALA A 206 -3.21 16.05 -4.20
N CYS A 207 -4.00 15.14 -4.81
CA CYS A 207 -3.63 13.74 -4.97
C CYS A 207 -2.36 13.57 -5.81
N TYR A 208 -2.25 14.31 -6.91
CA TYR A 208 -1.08 14.29 -7.79
C TYR A 208 0.18 14.83 -7.10
N HIS A 209 0.05 15.94 -6.37
CA HIS A 209 1.15 16.51 -5.60
C HIS A 209 1.65 15.51 -4.57
N LEU A 210 0.75 14.88 -3.81
CA LEU A 210 1.10 13.83 -2.85
C LEU A 210 1.80 12.64 -3.51
N TYR A 211 1.31 12.19 -4.66
CA TYR A 211 1.95 11.09 -5.40
C TYR A 211 3.40 11.43 -5.78
N ARG A 212 3.67 12.68 -6.17
CA ARG A 212 5.02 13.12 -6.53
C ARG A 212 5.95 13.38 -5.34
N THR A 213 5.43 13.91 -4.23
CA THR A 213 6.28 14.27 -3.07
C THR A 213 6.58 13.11 -2.14
N THR A 214 5.81 12.03 -2.23
CA THR A 214 6.05 10.86 -1.41
C THR A 214 7.22 10.05 -1.97
N PRO A 215 8.21 9.65 -1.15
CA PRO A 215 9.30 8.80 -1.62
C PRO A 215 8.76 7.43 -2.04
N PRO A 216 9.35 6.79 -3.08
CA PRO A 216 8.98 5.42 -3.43
C PRO A 216 9.28 4.50 -2.25
N PRO A 217 8.52 3.40 -2.10
CA PRO A 217 8.87 2.40 -1.11
C PRO A 217 10.32 1.95 -1.37
N PRO A 218 11.13 1.79 -0.31
CA PRO A 218 12.49 1.30 -0.48
C PRO A 218 12.44 -0.04 -1.21
N PRO A 219 13.41 -0.32 -2.10
CA PRO A 219 13.47 -1.63 -2.75
C PRO A 219 13.49 -2.70 -1.67
N PRO A 220 12.84 -3.86 -1.91
CA PRO A 220 12.94 -4.97 -0.97
C PRO A 220 14.41 -5.21 -0.70
N HIS A 221 14.83 -5.15 0.56
CA HIS A 221 16.21 -5.45 0.91
C HIS A 221 16.54 -6.79 0.26
N PRO A 222 17.64 -6.89 -0.51
CA PRO A 222 18.05 -8.17 -1.05
C PRO A 222 18.09 -9.08 0.16
N THR A 223 17.19 -10.06 0.20
CA THR A 223 17.16 -11.07 1.24
C THR A 223 18.55 -11.67 1.18
N PHE A 224 19.46 -11.18 2.02
CA PHE A 224 20.81 -11.71 2.12
C PHE A 224 20.56 -13.17 2.42
N ALA A 225 20.73 -14.01 1.39
CA ALA A 225 20.31 -15.39 1.36
C ALA A 225 20.60 -15.94 2.73
N GLN A 226 19.54 -16.14 3.53
CA GLN A 226 19.66 -16.32 4.98
C GLN A 226 20.80 -17.30 5.17
N ARG A 227 21.95 -16.77 5.63
CA ARG A 227 23.20 -17.52 5.58
C ARG A 227 22.88 -18.76 6.37
N PRO A 228 22.86 -19.96 5.75
CA PRO A 228 22.22 -21.13 6.33
C PRO A 228 22.70 -21.23 7.76
N SER A 229 21.76 -21.05 8.70
CA SER A 229 22.08 -20.98 10.13
C SER A 229 23.05 -22.12 10.40
N PRO A 230 24.25 -21.84 10.93
CA PRO A 230 25.31 -22.84 11.05
C PRO A 230 24.67 -24.07 11.67
N ARG A 231 24.59 -25.13 10.85
CA ARG A 231 23.82 -26.35 11.14
C ARG A 231 24.25 -26.75 12.54
N ARG A 232 23.36 -26.54 13.52
CA ARG A 232 23.65 -26.80 14.93
C ARG A 232 23.95 -28.29 14.98
N ARG A 233 25.24 -28.65 15.01
CA ARG A 233 25.67 -30.05 15.08
C ARG A 233 24.99 -30.60 16.32
N SER A 234 24.02 -31.48 16.11
CA SER A 234 23.47 -32.31 17.17
C SER A 234 24.65 -33.05 17.79
N HIS A 235 25.06 -32.65 18.99
CA HIS A 235 26.02 -33.44 19.74
C HIS A 235 25.41 -34.85 19.93
N PRO A 236 26.14 -35.92 19.58
CA PRO A 236 25.70 -37.26 19.90
C PRO A 236 25.56 -37.36 21.42
N ARG A 237 24.38 -37.76 21.90
CA ARG A 237 24.18 -38.13 23.30
C ARG A 237 25.09 -39.32 23.60
N SER A 238 25.95 -39.16 24.60
CA SER A 238 26.67 -40.28 25.19
C SER A 238 25.67 -41.31 25.72
N PRO A 239 25.86 -42.61 25.49
CA PRO A 239 25.19 -43.64 26.28
C PRO A 239 25.71 -43.55 27.72
N ASN A 240 24.80 -43.63 28.70
CA ASN A 240 25.15 -43.78 30.11
C ASN A 240 25.52 -45.25 30.40
N PRO A 241 26.46 -45.51 31.32
CA PRO A 241 26.79 -46.84 31.81
C PRO A 241 25.68 -47.44 32.69
#